data_AF-A0A2P8W4H0-F1
#
_entry.id   AF-A0A2P8W4H0-F1
#
_cell.length_a   1.000
_cell.length_b   1.000
_cell.length_c   1.000
_cell.angle_alpha   90.00
_cell.angle_beta   90.00
_cell.angle_gamma   90.00
#
_symmetry.space_group_name_H-M   'P 1'
#
loop_
_entity.id
_entity.type
_entity.pdbx_description
1 polymer ?
#
loop_
_entity_poly.entity_id
_entity_poly.type
_entity_poly.pdbx_seq_one_letter_code
_entity_poly.pdbx_strand_id
1 'polypeptide(L)'
;MGRVVDVGAIVEPSEAPGHSESVPVLRYPMVFSTGLTAADYWQTGLLATSAILSLATAGLLWRCPTTALTHRLTLSIPAGIILSLGLSCLGSALFAGLSSGGAGAWLLVIAQIGLTGGLGWGGWRLRQQIRSLAEQTAKQQPELPEQDSLTGLPAAQGFELAFEHIRSYYVGVELEHTLLLIQVEGVRAIARTHGGPAGDTAMLLLVQTLRDTTRTLDV
;
A
#
# COMPACT_ATOMS: atom_id res chain seq x y z
N MET A 1 -1.20 46.62 -5.51
CA MET A 1 -2.05 47.81 -5.67
C MET A 1 -3.35 47.55 -4.92
N GLY A 2 -3.53 48.14 -3.73
CA GLY A 2 -4.75 47.96 -2.93
C GLY A 2 -5.86 48.89 -3.41
N ARG A 3 -7.09 48.38 -3.49
CA ARG A 3 -8.28 49.15 -3.85
C ARG A 3 -8.82 49.80 -2.58
N VAL A 4 -8.74 51.12 -2.48
CA VAL A 4 -9.35 51.88 -1.39
C VAL A 4 -10.85 51.95 -1.67
N VAL A 5 -11.66 51.33 -0.81
CA VAL A 5 -13.12 51.44 -0.85
C VAL A 5 -13.53 52.40 0.26
N ASP A 6 -14.03 53.56 -0.12
CA ASP A 6 -14.47 54.60 0.80
C ASP A 6 -15.90 54.27 1.23
N VAL A 7 -16.06 53.68 2.42
CA VAL A 7 -17.39 53.37 2.99
C VAL A 7 -17.81 54.58 3.81
N GLY A 8 -18.48 55.53 3.16
CA GLY A 8 -19.13 56.64 3.85
C GLY A 8 -20.31 56.11 4.67
N ALA A 9 -20.21 56.13 5.99
CA ALA A 9 -21.37 55.93 6.86
C ALA A 9 -22.31 57.12 6.69
N ILE A 10 -23.50 56.87 6.14
CA ILE A 10 -24.59 57.86 6.09
C ILE A 10 -25.15 57.94 7.51
N VAL A 11 -24.80 58.99 8.24
CA VAL A 11 -25.47 59.34 9.50
C VAL A 11 -26.62 60.26 9.12
N GLU A 12 -27.86 59.78 9.28
CA GLU A 12 -29.04 60.61 9.09
C GLU A 12 -29.08 61.72 10.15
N PRO A 13 -29.36 62.98 9.76
CA PRO A 13 -29.45 64.09 10.70
C PRO A 13 -30.77 64.00 11.49
N SER A 14 -30.68 63.85 12.81
CA SER A 14 -31.78 64.07 13.73
C SER A 14 -32.02 65.58 13.85
N GLU A 15 -33.17 66.05 13.39
CA GLU A 15 -33.59 67.46 13.48
C GLU A 15 -33.85 67.86 14.94
N ALA A 16 -32.92 68.61 15.54
CA ALA A 16 -33.19 69.41 16.72
C ALA A 16 -32.58 70.81 16.52
N PRO A 17 -33.36 71.91 16.68
CA PRO A 17 -32.85 73.26 16.50
C PRO A 17 -32.24 73.76 17.82
N GLY A 18 -30.92 73.96 17.85
CA GLY A 18 -30.30 74.68 18.94
C GLY A 18 -28.81 74.41 19.09
N HIS A 19 -28.02 75.39 18.66
CA HIS A 19 -26.58 75.58 18.93
C HIS A 19 -25.60 74.80 18.03
N SER A 20 -25.06 75.53 17.04
CA SER A 20 -24.00 75.05 16.16
C SER A 20 -22.63 75.14 16.86
N GLU A 21 -22.21 74.05 17.49
CA GLU A 21 -20.78 73.78 17.69
C GLU A 21 -20.33 72.77 16.63
N SER A 22 -19.37 73.20 15.80
CA SER A 22 -18.76 72.38 14.76
C SER A 22 -17.88 71.30 15.39
N VAL A 23 -18.41 70.09 15.57
CA VAL A 23 -17.62 68.93 16.00
C VAL A 23 -16.74 68.46 14.83
N PRO A 24 -15.41 68.39 14.97
CA PRO A 24 -14.53 67.90 13.91
C PRO A 24 -14.76 66.39 13.70
N VAL A 25 -15.27 66.03 12.52
CA VAL A 25 -15.41 64.64 12.08
C VAL A 25 -14.02 64.08 11.77
N LEU A 26 -13.41 63.37 12.72
CA LEU A 26 -12.18 62.61 12.52
C LEU A 26 -12.45 61.41 11.60
N ARG A 27 -12.11 61.54 10.32
CA ARG A 27 -12.09 60.42 9.36
C ARG A 27 -10.80 59.64 9.54
N TYR A 28 -10.87 58.48 10.19
CA TYR A 28 -9.78 57.51 10.19
C TYR A 28 -9.91 56.62 8.95
N PRO A 29 -8.93 56.61 8.02
CA PRO A 29 -8.94 55.64 6.93
C PRO A 29 -8.71 54.23 7.50
N MET A 30 -9.77 53.41 7.55
CA MET A 30 -9.61 51.97 7.77
C MET A 30 -9.03 51.35 6.50
N VAL A 31 -7.71 51.17 6.47
CA VAL A 31 -7.04 50.39 5.44
C VAL A 31 -7.20 48.91 5.79
N PHE A 32 -8.16 48.23 5.16
CA PHE A 32 -8.24 46.77 5.19
C PHE A 32 -7.08 46.21 4.36
N SER A 33 -5.95 45.98 5.02
CA SER A 33 -4.88 45.12 4.50
C SER A 33 -5.36 43.67 4.63
N THR A 34 -5.81 43.07 3.54
CA THR A 34 -5.85 41.60 3.44
C THR A 34 -4.39 41.15 3.44
N GLY A 35 -3.82 40.90 4.62
CA GLY A 35 -2.39 40.63 4.85
C GLY A 35 -1.84 39.36 4.20
N LEU A 36 -2.52 38.81 3.19
CA LEU A 36 -2.07 37.71 2.38
C LEU A 36 -1.31 38.27 1.17
N THR A 37 0.00 38.17 1.23
CA THR A 37 0.88 38.50 0.12
C THR A 37 0.77 37.43 -0.97
N ALA A 38 1.19 37.76 -2.19
CA ALA A 38 1.26 36.76 -3.27
C ALA A 38 2.13 35.55 -2.88
N ALA A 39 3.13 35.73 -2.00
CA ALA A 39 3.96 34.65 -1.48
C ALA A 39 3.14 33.64 -0.65
N ASP A 40 2.15 34.09 0.12
CA ASP A 40 1.31 33.24 0.96
C ASP A 40 0.41 32.33 0.11
N TYR A 41 -0.07 32.82 -1.03
CA TYR A 41 -0.84 32.02 -2.01
C TYR A 41 0.01 30.94 -2.69
N TRP A 42 1.28 31.25 -2.99
CA TRP A 42 2.19 30.26 -3.57
C TRP A 42 2.55 29.17 -2.57
N GLN A 43 2.79 29.54 -1.31
CA GLN A 43 3.15 28.60 -0.26
C GLN A 43 1.99 27.64 0.06
N THR A 44 0.76 28.15 0.12
CA THR A 44 -0.44 27.32 0.31
C THR A 44 -0.72 26.39 -0.88
N GLY A 45 -0.50 26.85 -2.12
CA GLY A 45 -0.61 25.99 -3.30
C GLY A 45 0.40 24.84 -3.33
N LEU A 46 1.63 25.09 -2.88
CA LEU A 46 2.70 24.08 -2.86
C LEU A 46 2.47 23.02 -1.76
N LEU A 47 1.95 23.44 -0.60
CA LEU A 47 1.52 22.51 0.45
C LEU A 47 0.30 21.66 0.02
N ALA A 48 -0.66 22.25 -0.69
CA ALA A 48 -1.84 21.52 -1.17
C ALA A 48 -1.47 20.45 -2.22
N THR A 49 -0.61 20.81 -3.19
CA THR A 49 -0.18 19.88 -4.24
C THR A 49 0.67 18.73 -3.71
N SER A 50 1.59 19.00 -2.77
CA SER A 50 2.35 17.93 -2.09
C SER A 50 1.46 16.98 -1.30
N ALA A 51 0.46 17.50 -0.56
CA ALA A 51 -0.49 16.67 0.18
C ALA A 51 -1.34 15.76 -0.74
N ILE A 52 -1.80 16.28 -1.89
CA ILE A 52 -2.55 15.50 -2.88
C ILE A 52 -1.69 14.38 -3.47
N LEU A 53 -0.43 14.68 -3.82
CA LEU A 53 0.52 13.68 -4.34
C LEU A 53 0.84 12.60 -3.30
N SER A 54 1.00 12.96 -2.03
CA SER A 54 1.21 12.02 -0.93
C SER A 54 -0.01 11.11 -0.70
N LEU A 55 -1.23 11.65 -0.77
CA LEU A 55 -2.45 10.85 -0.65
C LEU A 55 -2.65 9.91 -1.84
N ALA A 56 -2.36 10.37 -3.06
CA ALA A 56 -2.46 9.55 -4.27
C ALA A 56 -1.45 8.38 -4.24
N THR A 57 -0.21 8.63 -3.81
CA THR A 57 0.81 7.59 -3.66
C THR A 57 0.47 6.60 -2.54
N ALA A 58 -0.05 7.07 -1.40
CA ALA A 58 -0.55 6.22 -0.33
C ALA A 58 -1.71 5.32 -0.79
N GLY A 59 -2.67 5.85 -1.55
CA GLY A 59 -3.79 5.08 -2.11
C GLY A 59 -3.37 4.01 -3.12
N LEU A 60 -2.39 4.32 -3.97
CA LEU A 60 -1.79 3.36 -4.91
C LEU A 60 -1.05 2.21 -4.19
N LEU A 61 -0.41 2.51 -3.06
CA LEU A 61 0.24 1.51 -2.22
C LEU A 61 -0.78 0.67 -1.43
N TRP A 62 -1.87 1.27 -0.96
CA TRP A 62 -2.94 0.59 -0.22
C TRP A 62 -3.72 -0.42 -1.08
N ARG A 63 -3.88 -0.16 -2.38
CA ARG A 63 -4.58 -1.08 -3.31
C ARG A 63 -3.77 -2.32 -3.71
N CYS A 64 -2.58 -2.52 -3.15
CA CYS A 64 -1.81 -3.73 -3.41
C CYS A 64 -2.31 -4.87 -2.48
N PRO A 65 -2.87 -5.98 -3.02
CA PRO A 65 -3.28 -7.11 -2.19
C PRO A 65 -2.05 -7.73 -1.53
N THR A 66 -2.01 -7.63 -0.21
CA THR A 66 -0.93 -8.05 0.71
C THR A 66 -1.02 -9.53 1.08
N THR A 67 -1.24 -10.44 0.13
CA THR A 67 -1.55 -11.84 0.48
C THR A 67 -0.43 -12.86 0.28
N ALA A 68 0.70 -12.54 -0.38
CA ALA A 68 1.71 -13.58 -0.66
C ALA A 68 3.17 -13.26 -0.26
N LEU A 69 3.48 -12.09 0.32
CA LEU A 69 4.88 -11.67 0.53
C LEU A 69 5.04 -10.76 1.77
N THR A 70 4.42 -11.20 2.87
CA THR A 70 4.00 -10.39 4.02
C THR A 70 5.08 -9.99 5.03
N HIS A 71 6.36 -10.32 4.84
CA HIS A 71 7.40 -9.94 5.81
C HIS A 71 8.53 -9.03 5.29
N ARG A 72 8.81 -9.03 3.98
CA ARG A 72 9.90 -8.19 3.40
C ARG A 72 9.39 -6.92 2.73
N LEU A 73 8.17 -6.90 2.21
CA LEU A 73 7.59 -5.72 1.54
C LEU A 73 6.85 -4.76 2.50
N THR A 74 6.39 -5.27 3.64
CA THR A 74 5.71 -4.50 4.70
C THR A 74 6.60 -3.44 5.33
N LEU A 75 7.93 -3.64 5.31
CA LEU A 75 8.91 -2.64 5.75
C LEU A 75 9.30 -1.65 4.65
N SER A 76 9.26 -2.04 3.38
CA SER A 76 9.69 -1.15 2.28
C SER A 76 8.66 -0.06 1.96
N ILE A 77 7.37 -0.31 2.19
CA ILE A 77 6.29 0.66 1.95
C ILE A 77 6.41 1.87 2.91
N PRO A 78 6.48 1.69 4.25
CA PRO A 78 6.67 2.81 5.17
C PRO A 78 8.02 3.49 4.96
N ALA A 79 9.09 2.75 4.64
CA ALA A 79 10.38 3.33 4.32
C ALA A 79 10.31 4.24 3.08
N GLY A 80 9.61 3.83 2.01
CA GLY A 80 9.41 4.66 0.82
C GLY A 80 8.60 5.92 1.10
N ILE A 81 7.56 5.82 1.93
CA ILE A 81 6.74 6.97 2.33
C ILE A 81 7.57 7.96 3.16
N ILE A 82 8.29 7.47 4.17
CA ILE A 82 9.16 8.29 5.03
C ILE A 82 10.25 8.98 4.20
N LEU A 83 10.86 8.28 3.25
CA LEU A 83 11.91 8.82 2.39
C LEU A 83 11.34 9.88 1.42
N SER A 84 10.11 9.70 0.90
CA SER A 84 9.43 10.71 0.08
C SER A 84 9.06 11.97 0.87
N LEU A 85 8.59 11.81 2.11
CA LEU A 85 8.27 12.92 3.01
C LEU A 85 9.54 13.68 3.41
N GLY A 86 10.61 12.95 3.74
CA GLY A 86 11.92 13.52 4.06
C GLY A 86 12.51 14.33 2.91
N LEU A 87 12.47 13.80 1.67
CA LEU A 87 12.92 14.56 0.51
C LEU A 87 12.05 15.79 0.21
N SER A 88 10.74 15.69 0.42
CA SER A 88 9.83 16.82 0.22
C SER A 88 10.10 17.95 1.23
N CYS A 89 10.32 17.62 2.51
CA CYS A 89 10.73 18.59 3.52
C CYS A 89 12.10 19.20 3.20
N LEU A 90 13.07 18.42 2.75
CA LEU A 90 14.40 18.92 2.38
C LEU A 90 14.34 19.86 1.18
N GLY A 91 13.55 19.52 0.16
CA GLY A 91 13.31 20.39 -1.00
C GLY A 91 12.66 21.71 -0.60
N SER A 92 11.72 21.67 0.36
CA SER A 92 11.05 22.87 0.90
C SER A 92 12.02 23.78 1.67
N ALA A 93 12.91 23.18 2.48
CA ALA A 93 13.94 23.91 3.22
C ALA A 93 14.98 24.55 2.30
N LEU A 94 15.41 23.84 1.24
CA LEU A 94 16.29 24.38 0.21
C LEU A 94 15.63 25.50 -0.59
N PHE A 95 14.33 25.36 -0.89
CA PHE A 95 13.55 26.40 -1.56
C PHE A 95 13.54 27.72 -0.77
N ALA A 96 13.23 27.65 0.53
CA ALA A 96 13.20 28.82 1.40
C ALA A 96 14.56 29.54 1.47
N GLY A 97 15.68 28.81 1.31
CA GLY A 97 17.03 29.40 1.25
C GLY A 97 17.43 29.98 -0.11
N LEU A 98 16.84 29.51 -1.21
CA LEU A 98 17.24 29.86 -2.59
C LEU A 98 16.25 30.79 -3.32
N SER A 99 15.05 31.03 -2.77
CA SER A 99 13.94 31.69 -3.48
C SER A 99 14.02 33.22 -3.60
N SER A 100 15.20 33.85 -3.54
CA SER A 100 15.31 35.28 -3.87
C SER A 100 15.12 35.56 -5.38
N GLY A 101 15.16 34.52 -6.23
CA GLY A 101 14.80 34.60 -7.65
C GLY A 101 13.88 33.44 -8.05
N GLY A 102 12.69 33.76 -8.58
CA GLY A 102 11.64 32.79 -8.93
C GLY A 102 12.03 31.64 -9.89
N ALA A 103 13.24 31.65 -10.46
CA ALA A 103 13.80 30.54 -11.23
C ALA A 103 14.07 29.27 -10.39
N GLY A 104 14.39 29.41 -9.10
CA GLY A 104 14.68 28.26 -8.23
C GLY A 104 13.46 27.37 -7.94
N ALA A 105 12.25 27.94 -7.97
CA ALA A 105 10.99 27.22 -7.72
C ALA A 105 10.73 26.14 -8.78
N TRP A 106 10.91 26.52 -10.05
CA TRP A 106 10.62 25.64 -11.18
C TRP A 106 11.56 24.44 -11.23
N LEU A 107 12.84 24.63 -10.90
CA LEU A 107 13.81 23.53 -10.84
C LEU A 107 13.43 22.48 -9.80
N LEU A 108 12.91 22.90 -8.64
CA LEU A 108 12.46 21.97 -7.60
C LEU A 108 11.19 21.21 -8.00
N VAL A 109 10.23 21.89 -8.65
CA VAL A 109 9.03 21.22 -9.18
C VAL A 109 9.42 20.16 -10.22
N ILE A 110 10.32 20.49 -11.15
CA ILE A 110 10.82 19.55 -12.15
C ILE A 110 11.54 18.37 -11.49
N ALA A 111 12.40 18.63 -10.50
CA ALA A 111 13.11 17.58 -9.76
C ALA A 111 12.14 16.64 -9.03
N GLN A 112 11.09 17.19 -8.42
CA GLN A 112 10.09 16.42 -7.68
C GLN A 112 9.21 15.56 -8.60
N ILE A 113 8.80 16.10 -9.77
CA ILE A 113 8.10 15.33 -10.80
C ILE A 113 9.01 14.21 -11.33
N GLY A 114 10.28 14.50 -11.59
CA GLY A 114 11.25 13.50 -12.04
C GLY A 114 11.45 12.36 -11.02
N LEU A 115 11.53 12.70 -9.74
CA LEU A 115 11.75 11.72 -8.68
C LEU A 115 10.50 10.85 -8.43
N THR A 116 9.33 11.47 -8.38
CA THR A 116 8.06 10.74 -8.22
C THR A 116 7.74 9.86 -9.44
N GLY A 117 7.93 10.39 -10.66
CA GLY A 117 7.79 9.63 -11.90
C GLY A 117 8.80 8.49 -12.00
N GLY A 118 10.06 8.73 -11.62
CA GLY A 118 11.12 7.72 -11.62
C GLY A 118 10.83 6.57 -10.64
N LEU A 119 10.37 6.87 -9.43
CA LEU A 119 9.97 5.84 -8.45
C LEU A 119 8.76 5.04 -8.92
N GLY A 120 7.75 5.72 -9.51
CA GLY A 120 6.58 5.06 -10.08
C GLY A 120 6.94 4.10 -11.22
N TRP A 121 7.75 4.57 -12.17
CA TRP A 121 8.24 3.76 -13.29
C TRP A 121 9.11 2.59 -12.83
N GLY A 122 10.04 2.84 -11.89
CA GLY A 122 10.89 1.80 -11.30
C GLY A 122 10.09 0.72 -10.59
N GLY A 123 9.10 1.11 -9.80
CA GLY A 123 8.18 0.18 -9.14
C GLY A 123 7.34 -0.64 -10.12
N TRP A 124 6.82 -0.02 -11.18
CA TRP A 124 6.10 -0.73 -12.24
C TRP A 124 6.98 -1.75 -12.96
N ARG A 125 8.20 -1.36 -13.34
CA ARG A 125 9.17 -2.26 -14.01
C ARG A 125 9.59 -3.43 -13.14
N LEU A 126 9.82 -3.19 -11.84
CA LEU A 126 10.14 -4.24 -10.88
C LEU A 126 9.00 -5.27 -10.76
N ARG A 127 7.74 -4.80 -10.74
CA ARG A 127 6.57 -5.70 -10.74
C ARG A 127 6.51 -6.57 -11.99
N GLN A 128 6.79 -5.99 -13.16
CA GLN A 128 6.84 -6.76 -14.41
C GLN A 128 7.93 -7.83 -14.36
N GLN A 129 9.11 -7.51 -13.82
CA GLN A 129 10.20 -8.49 -13.66
C GLN A 129 9.85 -9.60 -12.68
N ILE A 130 9.27 -9.27 -11.52
CA ILE A 130 8.81 -10.28 -10.55
C ILE A 130 7.76 -11.19 -11.18
N ARG A 131 6.81 -10.62 -11.93
CA ARG A 131 5.78 -11.40 -12.64
C ARG A 131 6.40 -12.34 -13.67
N SER A 132 7.32 -11.87 -14.50
CA SER A 132 7.99 -12.72 -15.48
C SER A 132 8.81 -13.83 -14.82
N LEU A 133 9.46 -13.54 -13.69
CA LEU A 133 10.21 -14.55 -12.92
C LEU A 133 9.25 -15.58 -12.33
N ALA A 134 8.14 -15.16 -11.73
CA ALA A 134 7.12 -16.06 -11.21
C ALA A 134 6.52 -16.94 -12.31
N GLU A 135 6.23 -16.38 -13.48
CA GLU A 135 5.74 -17.14 -14.64
C GLU A 135 6.80 -18.12 -15.17
N GLN A 136 8.08 -17.73 -15.18
CA GLN A 136 9.17 -18.64 -15.55
C GLN A 136 9.35 -19.77 -14.53
N THR A 137 9.29 -19.46 -13.23
CA THR A 137 9.36 -20.46 -12.16
C THR A 137 8.16 -21.42 -12.22
N ALA A 138 6.96 -20.90 -12.49
CA ALA A 138 5.78 -21.74 -12.69
C ALA A 138 5.89 -22.65 -13.92
N LYS A 139 6.51 -22.16 -15.01
CA LYS A 139 6.77 -22.98 -16.21
C LYS A 139 7.94 -23.95 -16.06
N GLN A 140 8.88 -23.65 -15.17
CA GLN A 140 10.07 -24.47 -14.91
C GLN A 140 9.87 -25.44 -13.75
N GLN A 141 8.81 -25.28 -12.95
CA GLN A 141 8.37 -26.36 -12.09
C GLN A 141 8.04 -27.52 -13.01
N PRO A 142 8.80 -28.65 -12.95
CA PRO A 142 8.36 -29.85 -13.63
C PRO A 142 6.92 -30.11 -13.17
N GLU A 143 6.08 -30.63 -14.06
CA GLU A 143 4.77 -31.18 -13.67
C GLU A 143 5.05 -32.26 -12.62
N LEU A 144 5.18 -31.83 -11.37
CA LEU A 144 5.46 -32.69 -10.24
C LEU A 144 4.20 -33.52 -10.13
N PRO A 145 4.33 -34.85 -10.14
CA PRO A 145 3.17 -35.71 -10.16
C PRO A 145 2.33 -35.32 -8.96
N GLU A 146 1.12 -34.82 -9.23
CA GLU A 146 0.19 -34.37 -8.19
C GLU A 146 -0.13 -35.52 -7.23
N GLN A 147 0.03 -36.75 -7.72
CA GLN A 147 -0.20 -37.98 -6.99
C GLN A 147 1.06 -38.82 -6.90
N ASP A 148 1.28 -39.40 -5.73
CA ASP A 148 2.26 -40.46 -5.53
C ASP A 148 1.89 -41.68 -6.39
N SER A 149 2.83 -42.16 -7.20
CA SER A 149 2.55 -43.21 -8.20
C SER A 149 2.23 -44.57 -7.59
N LEU A 150 2.67 -44.82 -6.36
CA LEU A 150 2.40 -46.06 -5.65
C LEU A 150 1.00 -46.03 -5.03
N THR A 151 0.67 -44.96 -4.31
CA THR A 151 -0.54 -44.89 -3.47
C THR A 151 -1.73 -44.18 -4.13
N GLY A 152 -1.46 -43.36 -5.16
CA GLY A 152 -2.43 -42.45 -5.75
C GLY A 152 -2.90 -41.35 -4.81
N LEU A 153 -2.27 -41.18 -3.64
CA LEU A 153 -2.53 -40.06 -2.74
C LEU A 153 -1.85 -38.80 -3.26
N PRO A 154 -2.33 -37.59 -2.89
CA PRO A 154 -1.62 -36.36 -3.21
C PRO A 154 -0.18 -36.43 -2.73
N ALA A 155 0.77 -36.10 -3.61
CA ALA A 155 2.16 -35.94 -3.19
C ALA A 155 2.27 -34.81 -2.16
N ALA A 156 3.38 -34.77 -1.39
CA ALA A 156 3.57 -33.76 -0.33
C ALA A 156 3.33 -32.32 -0.80
N GLN A 157 3.70 -32.01 -2.04
CA GLN A 157 3.45 -30.70 -2.63
C GLN A 157 1.99 -30.47 -3.02
N GLY A 158 1.30 -31.50 -3.54
CA GLY A 158 -0.13 -31.42 -3.81
C GLY A 158 -0.93 -31.19 -2.53
N PHE A 159 -0.52 -31.84 -1.44
CA PHE A 159 -1.07 -31.61 -0.10
C PHE A 159 -0.84 -30.17 0.37
N GLU A 160 0.37 -29.61 0.23
CA GLU A 160 0.67 -28.25 0.66
C GLU A 160 -0.14 -27.20 -0.12
N LEU A 161 -0.31 -27.41 -1.43
CA LEU A 161 -1.17 -26.57 -2.27
C LEU A 161 -2.64 -26.65 -1.84
N ALA A 162 -3.16 -27.85 -1.57
CA ALA A 162 -4.51 -28.03 -1.07
C ALA A 162 -4.71 -27.36 0.30
N PHE A 163 -3.72 -27.47 1.19
CA PHE A 163 -3.77 -26.85 2.51
C PHE A 163 -3.76 -25.32 2.43
N GLU A 164 -2.92 -24.72 1.59
CA GLU A 164 -2.94 -23.26 1.35
C GLU A 164 -4.24 -22.80 0.70
N HIS A 165 -4.85 -23.62 -0.17
CA HIS A 165 -6.18 -23.33 -0.72
C HIS A 165 -7.24 -23.30 0.39
N ILE A 166 -7.29 -24.32 1.25
CA ILE A 166 -8.21 -24.38 2.40
C ILE A 166 -7.99 -23.17 3.30
N ARG A 167 -6.74 -22.89 3.66
CA ARG A 167 -6.37 -21.77 4.52
C ARG A 167 -6.81 -20.42 3.94
N SER A 168 -6.60 -20.20 2.64
CA SER A 168 -6.95 -18.93 1.98
C SER A 168 -8.46 -18.77 1.74
N TYR A 169 -9.17 -19.85 1.46
CA TYR A 169 -10.61 -19.83 1.22
C TYR A 169 -11.41 -19.56 2.49
N TYR A 170 -10.97 -20.10 3.63
CA TYR A 170 -11.66 -19.95 4.91
C TYR A 170 -11.15 -18.76 5.76
N VAL A 171 -10.37 -17.84 5.18
CA VAL A 171 -10.05 -16.57 5.86
C VAL A 171 -11.35 -15.77 6.06
N GLY A 172 -11.94 -15.88 7.26
CA GLY A 172 -13.16 -15.19 7.65
C GLY A 172 -14.34 -16.10 8.04
N VAL A 173 -14.20 -17.41 7.85
CA VAL A 173 -15.15 -18.41 8.38
C VAL A 173 -14.45 -19.12 9.53
N GLU A 174 -14.97 -19.01 10.75
CA GLU A 174 -14.40 -19.66 11.95
C GLU A 174 -14.65 -21.18 11.93
N LEU A 175 -14.07 -21.88 10.95
CA LEU A 175 -14.05 -23.32 10.90
C LEU A 175 -12.77 -23.84 11.57
N GLU A 176 -12.94 -24.75 12.51
CA GLU A 176 -11.83 -25.46 13.14
C GLU A 176 -11.32 -26.53 12.16
N HIS A 177 -10.03 -26.46 11.82
CA HIS A 177 -9.38 -27.42 10.94
C HIS A 177 -8.42 -28.27 11.79
N THR A 178 -8.48 -29.60 11.62
CA THR A 178 -7.56 -30.53 12.28
C THR A 178 -6.65 -31.17 11.25
N LEU A 179 -5.34 -31.11 11.50
CA LEU A 179 -4.34 -31.80 10.69
C LEU A 179 -3.86 -33.06 11.44
N LEU A 180 -4.01 -34.22 10.82
CA LEU A 180 -3.48 -35.49 11.34
C LEU A 180 -2.23 -35.91 10.56
N LEU A 181 -1.12 -36.07 11.26
CA LEU A 181 0.13 -36.57 10.70
C LEU A 181 0.34 -38.01 11.18
N ILE A 182 0.33 -38.96 10.24
CA ILE A 182 0.46 -40.40 10.54
C ILE A 182 1.84 -40.87 10.11
N GLN A 183 2.65 -41.32 11.07
CA GLN A 183 3.91 -42.01 10.79
C GLN A 183 3.68 -43.52 10.78
N VAL A 184 4.06 -44.16 9.69
CA VAL A 184 3.89 -45.60 9.50
C VAL A 184 5.18 -46.33 9.86
N GLU A 185 5.13 -47.17 10.88
CA GLU A 185 6.25 -48.02 11.28
C GLU A 185 6.13 -49.43 10.68
N GLY A 186 7.24 -50.16 10.60
CA GLY A 186 7.24 -51.57 10.20
C GLY A 186 7.22 -51.86 8.69
N VAL A 187 6.70 -50.97 7.82
CA VAL A 187 6.68 -51.21 6.35
C VAL A 187 8.08 -51.45 5.79
N ARG A 188 9.07 -50.67 6.25
CA ARG A 188 10.48 -50.87 5.86
C ARG A 188 11.04 -52.21 6.33
N ALA A 189 10.61 -52.71 7.49
CA ALA A 189 11.01 -54.02 7.98
C ALA A 189 10.41 -55.13 7.11
N ILE A 190 9.13 -55.02 6.74
CA ILE A 190 8.46 -55.94 5.79
C ILE A 190 9.21 -55.96 4.46
N ALA A 191 9.55 -54.79 3.90
CA ALA A 191 10.29 -54.70 2.65
C ALA A 191 11.68 -55.35 2.72
N ARG A 192 12.37 -55.24 3.87
CA ARG A 192 13.67 -55.88 4.09
C ARG A 192 13.57 -57.41 4.21
N THR A 193 12.53 -57.90 4.87
CA THR A 193 12.35 -59.34 5.12
C THR A 193 11.74 -60.08 3.92
N HIS A 194 10.80 -59.45 3.22
CA HIS A 194 9.97 -60.08 2.20
C HIS A 194 10.12 -59.46 0.79
N GLY A 195 10.99 -58.45 0.64
CA GLY A 195 11.25 -57.78 -0.64
C GLY A 195 10.42 -56.52 -0.86
N GLY A 196 10.87 -55.68 -1.80
CA GLY A 196 10.22 -54.40 -2.17
C GLY A 196 8.72 -54.52 -2.44
N PRO A 197 8.26 -55.45 -3.31
CA PRO A 197 6.84 -55.61 -3.63
C PRO A 197 5.95 -55.94 -2.41
N ALA A 198 6.48 -56.64 -1.40
CA ALA A 198 5.75 -56.92 -0.17
C ALA A 198 5.57 -55.64 0.68
N GLY A 199 6.58 -54.77 0.71
CA GLY A 199 6.48 -53.45 1.33
C GLY A 199 5.46 -52.55 0.62
N ASP A 200 5.48 -52.55 -0.71
CA ASP A 200 4.53 -51.79 -1.54
C ASP A 200 3.09 -52.25 -1.29
N THR A 201 2.86 -53.57 -1.24
CA THR A 201 1.56 -54.17 -0.94
C THR A 201 1.08 -53.76 0.46
N ALA A 202 1.96 -53.78 1.47
CA ALA A 202 1.63 -53.34 2.82
C ALA A 202 1.24 -51.86 2.87
N MET A 203 1.94 -51.00 2.12
CA MET A 203 1.62 -49.57 2.02
C MET A 203 0.25 -49.36 1.34
N LEU A 204 -0.02 -50.08 0.25
CA LEU A 204 -1.31 -50.00 -0.45
C LEU A 204 -2.49 -50.42 0.44
N LEU A 205 -2.34 -51.51 1.21
CA LEU A 205 -3.37 -51.95 2.15
C LEU A 205 -3.63 -50.92 3.25
N LEU A 206 -2.57 -50.27 3.75
CA LEU A 206 -2.71 -49.21 4.73
C LEU A 206 -3.47 -48.00 4.15
N VAL A 207 -3.09 -47.55 2.96
CA VAL A 207 -3.76 -46.43 2.27
C VAL A 207 -5.23 -46.75 2.02
N GLN A 208 -5.54 -47.97 1.59
CA GLN A 208 -6.92 -48.42 1.42
C GLN A 208 -7.69 -48.36 2.74
N THR A 209 -7.09 -48.85 3.84
CA THR A 209 -7.69 -48.79 5.17
C THR A 209 -7.95 -47.35 5.62
N LEU A 210 -7.01 -46.42 5.35
CA LEU A 210 -7.21 -45.00 5.64
C LEU A 210 -8.37 -44.44 4.83
N ARG A 211 -8.44 -44.68 3.52
CA ARG A 211 -9.56 -44.24 2.67
C ARG A 211 -10.91 -44.80 3.11
N ASP A 212 -10.94 -46.04 3.58
CA ASP A 212 -12.18 -46.69 4.03
C ASP A 212 -12.63 -46.18 5.41
N THR A 213 -11.73 -45.56 6.19
CA THR A 213 -12.01 -45.02 7.54
C THR A 213 -12.22 -43.51 7.57
N THR A 214 -11.75 -42.78 6.56
CA THR A 214 -11.95 -41.33 6.42
C THR A 214 -13.14 -41.00 5.53
N ARG A 215 -13.68 -39.78 5.65
CA ARG A 215 -14.75 -39.32 4.74
C ARG A 215 -14.14 -38.84 3.44
N THR A 216 -14.93 -38.85 2.37
CA THR A 216 -14.52 -38.35 1.05
C THR A 216 -14.11 -36.87 1.04
N LEU A 217 -14.60 -36.09 2.01
CA LEU A 217 -14.23 -34.67 2.17
C LEU A 217 -12.89 -34.47 2.90
N ASP A 218 -12.35 -35.50 3.55
CA ASP A 218 -11.15 -35.41 4.38
C ASP A 218 -9.86 -35.76 3.62
N VAL A 219 -9.97 -36.31 2.40
CA VAL A 219 -8.87 -36.90 1.60
C VAL A 219 -8.52 -36.03 0.39
#